data_AF-A0A6A3GQX2-F1
#
_entry.id   AF-A0A6A3GQX2-F1
#
_cell.length_a   1.000
_cell.length_b   1.000
_cell.length_c   1.000
_cell.angle_alpha   90.00
_cell.angle_beta   90.00
_cell.angle_gamma   90.00
#
_symmetry.space_group_name_H-M   'P 1'
#
loop_
_entity.id
_entity.type
_entity.pdbx_description
1 polymer ?
#
loop_
_entity_poly.entity_id
_entity_poly.type
_entity_poly.pdbx_seq_one_letter_code
_entity_poly.pdbx_strand_id
1 'polypeptide(L)'
;DLRLAFEPPQDESRTRATFFALRQGKMSMRDYVQKTRHLVSCIVTNPIDVASQVHDSIIGMREGMTRYCLTRAEPSTLEAAFALALREG
;
A
#
# COMPACT_ATOMS: atom_id res chain seq x y z
N ASP A 1 16.52 -0.02 -27.34
CA ASP A 1 15.11 0.42 -27.31
C ASP A 1 15.02 1.60 -26.37
N LEU A 2 14.52 2.76 -26.82
CA LEU A 2 14.44 3.98 -25.99
C LEU A 2 13.56 3.76 -24.76
N ARG A 3 12.65 2.79 -24.78
CA ARG A 3 11.77 2.43 -23.66
C ARG A 3 12.54 1.88 -22.45
N LEU A 4 13.61 1.11 -22.69
CA LEU A 4 14.49 0.56 -21.66
C LEU A 4 15.36 1.64 -20.97
N ALA A 5 15.56 2.79 -21.61
CA ALA A 5 16.30 3.92 -21.02
C ALA A 5 15.45 4.76 -20.05
N PHE A 6 14.12 4.59 -20.08
CA PHE A 6 13.16 5.21 -19.16
C PHE A 6 12.50 4.19 -18.23
N GLU A 7 12.68 2.88 -18.46
CA GLU A 7 12.38 1.86 -17.47
C GLU A 7 13.31 2.08 -16.28
N PRO A 8 12.79 2.26 -15.06
CA PRO A 8 13.66 2.46 -13.93
C PRO A 8 14.35 1.13 -13.62
N PRO A 9 15.69 1.01 -13.76
CA PRO A 9 16.36 -0.27 -13.56
C PRO A 9 16.38 -0.70 -12.09
N GLN A 10 16.00 0.21 -11.18
CA GLN A 10 16.02 0.03 -9.74
C GLN A 10 14.84 0.68 -9.01
N ASP A 11 14.03 1.53 -9.68
CA ASP A 11 12.92 2.22 -8.99
C ASP A 11 11.81 1.26 -8.63
N GLU A 12 11.40 0.33 -9.49
CA GLU A 12 10.32 -0.61 -9.13
C GLU A 12 10.71 -1.51 -7.95
N SER A 13 11.92 -2.07 -7.94
CA SER A 13 12.44 -2.87 -6.83
C SER A 13 12.55 -2.06 -5.54
N ARG A 14 13.01 -0.79 -5.63
CA ARG A 14 13.09 0.12 -4.49
C ARG A 14 11.70 0.55 -4.01
N THR A 15 10.77 0.81 -4.91
CA THR A 15 9.38 1.18 -4.65
C THR A 15 8.66 0.02 -3.98
N ARG A 16 8.87 -1.21 -4.45
CA ARG A 16 8.38 -2.43 -3.81
C ARG A 16 8.96 -2.61 -2.40
N ALA A 17 10.28 -2.44 -2.23
CA ALA A 17 10.89 -2.47 -0.91
C ALA A 17 10.32 -1.38 0.01
N THR A 18 10.09 -0.18 -0.53
CA THR A 18 9.49 0.96 0.18
C THR A 18 8.05 0.68 0.58
N PHE A 19 7.27 0.00 -0.28
CA PHE A 19 5.91 -0.44 0.02
C PHE A 19 5.89 -1.40 1.22
N PHE A 20 6.70 -2.46 1.21
CA PHE A 20 6.74 -3.41 2.32
C PHE A 20 7.27 -2.78 3.62
N ALA A 21 8.23 -1.86 3.52
CA ALA A 21 8.77 -1.11 4.65
C ALA A 21 7.82 0.01 5.15
N LEU A 22 6.77 0.36 4.40
CA LEU A 22 5.90 1.48 4.73
C LEU A 22 5.15 1.20 6.03
N ARG A 23 5.28 2.10 7.00
CA ARG A 23 4.53 2.11 8.25
C ARG A 23 3.80 3.45 8.37
N GLN A 24 2.55 3.44 8.84
CA GLN A 24 1.78 4.67 9.05
C GLN A 24 2.51 5.64 9.98
N GLY A 25 3.08 5.15 11.09
CA GLY A 25 3.82 5.97 12.04
C GLY A 25 3.00 7.16 12.56
N LYS A 26 3.47 8.38 12.26
CA LYS A 26 2.80 9.64 12.61
C LYS A 26 1.94 10.23 11.48
N MET A 27 1.88 9.58 10.32
CA MET A 27 1.08 10.05 9.18
C MET A 27 -0.41 10.02 9.51
N SER A 28 -1.15 10.98 8.96
CA SER A 28 -2.61 10.88 8.93
C SER A 28 -3.01 9.66 8.11
N MET A 29 -4.22 9.12 8.35
CA MET A 29 -4.69 7.98 7.55
C MET A 29 -4.79 8.32 6.06
N ARG A 30 -5.16 9.57 5.73
CA ARG A 30 -5.20 10.06 4.33
C ARG A 30 -3.82 10.04 3.68
N ASP A 31 -2.79 10.55 4.35
CA ASP A 31 -1.43 10.58 3.81
C ASP A 31 -0.87 9.15 3.64
N TYR A 32 -1.15 8.28 4.61
CA TYR A 32 -0.76 6.87 4.53
C TYR A 32 -1.40 6.19 3.31
N VAL A 33 -2.73 6.30 3.16
CA VAL A 33 -3.47 5.73 2.04
C VAL A 33 -2.96 6.27 0.69
N GLN A 34 -2.75 7.58 0.58
CA GLN A 34 -2.23 8.19 -0.64
C GLN A 34 -0.83 7.68 -0.99
N LYS A 35 0.05 7.60 0.01
CA LYS A 35 1.41 7.09 -0.18
C LYS A 35 1.41 5.63 -0.61
N THR A 36 0.56 4.81 0.01
CA THR A 36 0.41 3.40 -0.37
C THR A 36 -0.10 3.24 -1.80
N ARG A 37 -1.15 3.99 -2.20
CA ARG A 37 -1.66 4.01 -3.58
C ARG A 37 -0.57 4.37 -4.59
N HIS A 38 0.20 5.42 -4.28
CA HIS A 38 1.28 5.87 -5.15
C HIS A 38 2.34 4.77 -5.35
N LEU A 39 2.82 4.16 -4.27
CA LEU A 39 3.82 3.10 -4.35
C LEU A 39 3.33 1.89 -5.15
N VAL A 40 2.07 1.45 -4.94
CA VAL A 40 1.47 0.37 -5.73
C VAL A 40 1.37 0.76 -7.21
N SER A 41 0.96 1.98 -7.52
CA SER A 41 0.81 2.45 -8.90
C SER A 41 2.13 2.53 -9.68
N CYS A 42 3.25 2.70 -8.98
CA CYS A 42 4.58 2.77 -9.58
C CYS A 42 5.19 1.39 -9.90
N ILE A 43 4.59 0.28 -9.44
CA ILE A 43 5.06 -1.09 -9.72
C ILE A 43 4.22 -1.65 -10.87
N VAL A 44 4.68 -1.48 -12.11
CA VAL A 44 3.88 -1.77 -13.32
C VAL A 44 4.25 -3.13 -13.90
N THR A 45 5.54 -3.47 -13.92
CA THR A 45 6.06 -4.60 -14.70
C THR A 45 5.77 -5.95 -14.04
N ASN A 46 5.82 -6.01 -12.71
CA ASN A 46 5.48 -7.19 -11.93
C ASN A 46 4.73 -6.75 -10.67
N PRO A 47 3.40 -6.57 -10.77
CA PRO A 47 2.60 -6.04 -9.67
C PRO A 47 2.60 -7.01 -8.49
N ILE A 48 2.53 -6.46 -7.28
CA ILE A 48 2.28 -7.23 -6.06
C ILE A 48 0.88 -7.82 -6.18
N ASP A 49 0.66 -9.07 -5.77
CA ASP A 49 -0.69 -9.63 -5.79
C ASP A 49 -1.61 -8.88 -4.82
N VAL A 50 -2.91 -8.88 -5.10
CA VAL A 50 -3.89 -8.09 -4.33
C VAL A 50 -3.93 -8.52 -2.86
N ALA A 51 -3.74 -9.81 -2.56
CA ALA A 51 -3.79 -10.30 -1.19
C ALA A 51 -2.60 -9.77 -0.38
N SER A 52 -1.38 -9.82 -0.94
CA SER A 52 -0.20 -9.20 -0.32
C SER A 52 -0.36 -7.68 -0.19
N GLN A 53 -0.87 -6.99 -1.21
CA GLN A 53 -1.10 -5.54 -1.11
C GLN A 53 -2.02 -5.18 0.05
N VAL A 54 -3.15 -5.88 0.19
CA VAL A 54 -4.10 -5.68 1.27
C VAL A 54 -3.46 -6.01 2.62
N HIS A 55 -2.85 -7.17 2.74
CA HIS A 55 -2.27 -7.66 3.98
C HIS A 55 -1.19 -6.72 4.51
N ASP A 56 -0.22 -6.36 3.67
CA ASP A 56 0.89 -5.49 4.07
C ASP A 56 0.45 -4.07 4.36
N SER A 57 -0.59 -3.58 3.67
CA SER A 57 -1.19 -2.28 3.95
C SER A 57 -1.89 -2.26 5.31
N ILE A 58 -2.60 -3.33 5.69
CA ILE A 58 -3.25 -3.41 7.01
C ILE A 58 -2.18 -3.56 8.11
N ILE A 59 -1.17 -4.41 7.91
CA ILE A 59 -0.07 -4.60 8.85
C ILE A 59 0.79 -3.33 9.01
N GLY A 60 0.91 -2.53 7.96
CA GLY A 60 1.61 -1.25 7.97
C GLY A 60 0.89 -0.14 8.74
N MET A 61 -0.41 -0.29 9.04
CA MET A 61 -1.15 0.68 9.85
C MET A 61 -0.71 0.67 11.31
N ARG A 62 -0.83 1.83 11.97
CA ARG A 62 -0.62 1.94 13.41
C ARG A 62 -1.65 1.09 14.14
N GLU A 63 -1.22 0.47 15.23
CA GLU A 63 -2.12 -0.30 16.08
C GLU A 63 -3.28 0.58 16.59
N GLY A 64 -4.50 0.06 16.55
CA GLY A 64 -5.69 0.78 16.96
C GLY A 64 -6.96 0.18 16.37
N MET A 65 -8.09 0.85 16.62
CA MET A 65 -9.41 0.40 16.19
C MET A 65 -9.50 0.21 14.68
N THR A 66 -8.96 1.13 13.88
CA THR A 66 -8.99 1.03 12.41
C THR A 66 -8.35 -0.26 11.90
N ARG A 67 -7.15 -0.60 12.38
CA ARG A 67 -6.44 -1.83 12.00
C ARG A 67 -7.20 -3.08 12.48
N TYR A 68 -7.77 -3.05 13.68
CA TYR A 68 -8.58 -4.14 14.21
C TYR A 68 -9.85 -4.38 13.38
N CYS A 69 -10.58 -3.32 13.02
CA CYS A 69 -11.76 -3.40 12.17
C CYS A 69 -11.42 -4.00 10.80
N LEU A 70 -10.28 -3.60 10.23
CA LEU A 70 -9.80 -4.11 8.93
C LEU A 70 -9.45 -5.59 8.96
N THR A 71 -8.74 -6.07 9.99
CA THR A 71 -8.42 -7.50 10.13
C THR A 71 -9.68 -8.35 10.23
N ARG A 72 -10.75 -7.85 10.85
CA ARG A 72 -12.05 -8.55 10.92
C ARG A 72 -12.89 -8.44 9.66
N ALA A 73 -12.78 -7.34 8.92
CA ALA A 73 -13.58 -7.10 7.72
C ALA A 73 -13.09 -7.91 6.51
N GLU A 74 -11.87 -8.46 6.57
CA GLU A 74 -11.25 -9.27 5.51
C GLU A 74 -11.45 -8.66 4.10
N PRO A 75 -11.02 -7.40 3.87
CA PRO A 75 -11.28 -6.72 2.60
C PRO A 75 -10.61 -7.47 1.45
N SER A 76 -11.37 -7.74 0.38
CA SER A 76 -10.87 -8.46 -0.81
C SER A 76 -10.06 -7.58 -1.76
N THR A 77 -10.04 -6.27 -1.55
CA THR A 77 -9.32 -5.30 -2.39
C THR A 77 -8.68 -4.21 -1.56
N LEU A 78 -7.62 -3.61 -2.10
CA LEU A 78 -6.91 -2.51 -1.46
C LEU A 78 -7.81 -1.28 -1.27
N GLU A 79 -8.68 -0.99 -2.25
CA GLU A 79 -9.61 0.14 -2.16
C GLU A 79 -10.73 -0.08 -1.14
N ALA A 80 -11.23 -1.31 -0.98
CA ALA A 80 -12.16 -1.63 0.10
C ALA A 80 -11.50 -1.44 1.48
N ALA A 81 -10.23 -1.86 1.62
CA ALA A 81 -9.47 -1.62 2.83
C ALA A 81 -9.29 -0.11 3.10
N PHE A 82 -8.96 0.69 2.09
CA PHE A 82 -8.78 2.14 2.25
C PHE A 82 -10.09 2.88 2.50
N ALA A 83 -11.18 2.51 1.86
CA ALA A 83 -12.49 3.10 2.12
C ALA A 83 -12.91 2.89 3.58
N LEU A 84 -12.67 1.68 4.12
CA LEU A 84 -12.89 1.40 5.53
C LEU A 84 -11.93 2.19 6.42
N ALA A 85 -10.63 2.21 6.10
CA ALA A 85 -9.63 2.93 6.89
C ALA A 85 -9.94 4.42 7.03
N LEU A 86 -10.42 5.06 5.96
CA LEU A 86 -10.80 6.48 5.92
C LEU A 86 -12.13 6.79 6.61
N ARG A 87 -12.96 5.76 6.83
CA ARG A 87 -14.22 5.90 7.57
C ARG A 87 -14.00 5.81 9.07
N GLU A 88 -13.12 4.91 9.50
CA GLU A 88 -12.87 4.58 10.90
C GLU A 88 -11.72 5.38 11.54
N GLY A 89 -11.01 6.24 10.79
CA GLY A 89 -9.82 6.97 11.23
C GLY A 89 -9.82 8.44 10.85
#